data_AF-X1CKG4-F1
#
_entry.id   AF-X1CKG4-F1
#
_cell.length_a   1.000
_cell.length_b   1.000
_cell.length_c   1.000
_cell.angle_alpha   90.00
_cell.angle_beta   90.00
_cell.angle_gamma   90.00
#
_symmetry.space_group_name_H-M   'P 1'
#
loop_
_entity.id
_entity.type
_entity.pdbx_description
1 polymer ?
#
loop_
_entity_poly.entity_id
_entity_poly.type
_entity_poly.pdbx_seq_one_letter_code
_entity_poly.pdbx_strand_id
1 'polypeptide(L)' 'FIDTEMTRAVPERIKEIILSRIPTRRIGKPEEVANVVSFLASDEASYVTGAIIDVGGGVVV' A
#
# COMPACT_ATOMS: atom_id res chain seq x y z
N PHE A 1 -2.81 -0.24 3.87
CA PHE A 1 -4.22 -0.63 3.67
C PHE A 1 -4.66 -0.15 2.29
N ILE A 2 -5.22 -1.02 1.45
CA ILE A 2 -5.47 -0.76 0.03
C ILE A 2 -6.94 -0.98 -0.31
N ASP A 3 -7.56 -0.11 -1.10
CA ASP A 3 -8.97 -0.20 -1.53
C ASP A 3 -9.15 -1.32 -2.58
N THR A 4 -9.49 -2.51 -2.09
CA THR A 4 -9.91 -3.66 -2.88
C THR A 4 -11.35 -4.04 -2.56
N GLU A 5 -11.97 -4.87 -3.41
CA GLU A 5 -13.32 -5.40 -3.16
C GLU A 5 -13.46 -6.04 -1.78
N MET A 6 -12.44 -6.79 -1.33
CA MET A 6 -12.41 -7.36 0.03
C MET A 6 -12.40 -6.29 1.12
N THR A 7 -11.60 -5.23 0.98
CA THR A 7 -11.51 -4.18 2.01
C THR A 7 -12.74 -3.29 2.09
N ARG A 8 -13.54 -3.23 1.02
CA ARG A 8 -14.81 -2.48 1.01
C ARG A 8 -15.84 -3.12 1.93
N ALA A 9 -15.81 -4.44 2.07
CA ALA A 9 -16.67 -5.19 3.00
C ALA A 9 -16.28 -5.01 4.48
N VAL A 10 -15.14 -4.37 4.78
CA VAL A 10 -14.74 -4.09 6.17
C VAL A 10 -15.68 -3.06 6.79
N PRO A 11 -16.15 -3.27 8.04
CA PRO A 11 -16.99 -2.30 8.74
C PRO A 11 -16.32 -0.93 8.88
N GLU A 12 -17.11 0.14 8.76
CA GLU A 12 -16.61 1.52 8.71
C GLU A 12 -15.79 1.90 9.96
N ARG A 13 -16.24 1.45 11.15
CA ARG A 13 -15.51 1.63 12.40
C ARG A 13 -14.07 1.10 12.35
N ILE A 14 -13.84 -0.02 11.66
CA ILE A 14 -12.50 -0.60 11.51
C ILE A 14 -11.68 0.21 10.51
N LYS A 15 -12.29 0.68 9.40
CA LYS A 15 -11.64 1.56 8.43
C LYS A 15 -11.17 2.86 9.08
N GLU A 16 -11.99 3.48 9.93
CA GLU A 16 -11.64 4.69 10.67
C GLU A 16 -10.44 4.49 11.61
N ILE A 17 -10.41 3.36 12.34
CA ILE A 17 -9.28 3.01 13.19
C ILE A 17 -8.00 2.86 12.35
N ILE A 18 -8.09 2.19 11.20
CA ILE A 18 -6.95 1.99 10.30
C ILE A 18 -6.49 3.34 9.72
N LEU A 19 -7.41 4.18 9.25
CA LEU A 19 -7.14 5.54 8.75
C LEU A 19 -6.44 6.40 9.79
N SER A 20 -6.81 6.29 11.07
CA SER A 20 -6.15 7.04 12.15
C SER A 20 -4.68 6.68 12.33
N ARG A 21 -4.28 5.47 11.93
CA ARG A 21 -2.90 4.98 12.00
C ARG A 21 -2.09 5.23 10.74
N ILE A 22 -2.73 5.58 9.62
CA ILE A 22 -2.05 5.89 8.37
C ILE A 22 -1.62 7.36 8.39
N PRO A 23 -0.31 7.69 8.38
CA PRO A 23 0.15 9.09 8.44
C PRO A 23 -0.33 9.93 7.25
N THR A 24 -0.46 9.32 6.07
CA THR A 24 -0.99 9.99 4.87
C THR A 24 -2.51 10.20 4.89
N ARG A 25 -3.21 9.72 5.94
CA ARG A 25 -4.65 9.87 6.18
C ARG A 25 -5.55 9.47 5.02
N ARG A 26 -5.10 8.50 4.21
CA ARG A 26 -5.87 7.97 3.08
C ARG A 26 -5.64 6.48 2.93
N ILE A 27 -6.61 5.81 2.33
CA ILE A 27 -6.47 4.44 1.87
C ILE A 27 -5.69 4.46 0.56
N GLY A 28 -4.73 3.56 0.41
CA GLY A 28 -3.98 3.40 -0.84
C GLY A 28 -4.86 2.77 -1.92
N LYS A 29 -4.56 3.03 -3.19
CA LYS A 29 -5.24 2.40 -4.31
C LYS A 29 -4.43 1.21 -4.85
N PRO A 30 -5.07 0.19 -5.45
CA PRO A 30 -4.36 -0.94 -6.05
C PRO A 30 -3.29 -0.53 -7.06
N GLU A 31 -3.53 0.55 -7.81
CA GLU A 31 -2.60 1.06 -8.83
C GLU A 31 -1.28 1.53 -8.21
N GLU A 32 -1.29 2.01 -6.97
CA GLU A 32 -0.07 2.45 -6.29
C GLU A 32 0.86 1.30 -5.95
N VAL A 33 0.30 0.13 -5.61
CA VAL A 33 1.07 -1.11 -5.43
C VAL A 33 1.56 -1.60 -6.80
N ALA A 34 0.69 -1.59 -7.81
CA ALA A 34 1.04 -2.02 -9.16
C ALA A 34 2.19 -1.21 -9.76
N ASN A 35 2.23 0.11 -9.52
CA ASN A 35 3.31 0.98 -9.99
C ASN A 35 4.67 0.61 -9.36
N VAL A 36 4.70 0.30 -8.07
CA VAL A 36 5.94 -0.17 -7.40
C VAL A 36 6.39 -1.50 -7.96
N VAL A 37 5.47 -2.44 -8.16
CA VAL A 37 5.77 -3.73 -8.79
C VAL A 37 6.27 -3.54 -10.22
N SER A 38 5.66 -2.64 -10.99
CA SER A 38 6.07 -2.32 -12.36
C SER A 38 7.49 -1.77 -12.42
N PHE A 39 7.86 -0.90 -11.48
CA PHE A 39 9.24 -0.40 -11.36
C PHE A 39 10.21 -1.51 -10.99
N LEU A 40 9.86 -2.35 -10.01
CA LEU A 40 10.73 -3.45 -9.59
C LEU A 40 10.92 -4.51 -10.69
N ALA A 41 9.96 -4.66 -11.58
CA ALA A 41 10.02 -5.58 -12.71
C ALA A 41 10.70 -5.00 -13.95
N SER A 42 11.02 -3.71 -13.96
CA SER A 42 11.60 -3.03 -15.12
C SER A 42 13.14 -2.94 -15.03
N ASP A 43 13.78 -2.61 -16.16
CA ASP A 43 15.24 -2.53 -16.25
C ASP A 43 15.82 -1.42 -15.36
N GLU A 44 15.03 -0.40 -15.01
CA GLU A 44 15.40 0.67 -14.09
C GLU A 44 15.73 0.16 -12.68
N ALA A 45 15.17 -0.99 -12.27
CA ALA A 45 15.44 -1.61 -10.98
C ALA A 45 16.47 -2.76 -11.06
N SER A 46 17.25 -2.87 -12.13
CA SER A 46 18.17 -3.99 -12.41
C SER A 46 19.20 -4.32 -11.31
N TYR A 47 19.48 -3.38 -10.38
CA TYR A 47 20.38 -3.61 -9.24
C TYR A 47 19.67 -3.67 -7.89
N VAL A 48 18.33 -3.62 -7.86
CA VAL A 48 17.53 -3.74 -6.64
C VAL A 48 17.27 -5.23 -6.39
N THR A 49 17.94 -5.79 -5.39
CA THR A 49 17.78 -7.20 -5.00
C THR A 49 17.76 -7.37 -3.49
N GLY A 50 16.92 -8.28 -2.98
CA GLY A 50 16.78 -8.57 -1.55
C GLY A 50 16.10 -7.45 -0.73
N ALA A 51 15.61 -6.39 -1.36
CA ALA A 51 14.93 -5.29 -0.69
C ALA A 51 13.44 -5.58 -0.51
N ILE A 52 12.87 -5.10 0.60
CA ILE A 52 11.42 -5.08 0.86
C ILE A 52 10.96 -3.63 0.76
N ILE A 53 10.04 -3.35 -0.16
CA ILE A 53 9.44 -2.02 -0.31
C ILE A 53 8.02 -2.07 0.24
N ASP A 54 7.81 -1.39 1.37
CA ASP A 54 6.47 -1.25 1.96
C ASP A 54 5.63 -0.20 1.21
N VAL A 55 4.40 -0.58 0.85
CA VAL A 55 3.40 0.29 0.22
C VAL A 55 2.23 0.49 1.19
N GLY A 56 2.54 0.89 2.42
CA GLY A 56 1.58 1.02 3.52
C GLY A 56 1.07 2.45 3.77
N GLY A 57 1.55 3.45 3.02
CA GLY A 57 1.19 4.85 3.26
C GLY A 57 1.82 5.45 4.53
N GLY A 58 2.95 4.90 4.96
CA GLY A 58 3.71 5.34 6.14
C GLY A 58 3.33 4.65 7.45
N VAL A 59 2.50 3.61 7.40
CA VAL A 59 2.22 2.78 8.57
C VAL A 59 3.51 2.06 8.96
N VAL A 60 4.11 2.49 10.07
CA VAL A 60 5.21 1.75 10.70
C VAL A 60 4.57 0.71 11.61
N VAL A 61 4.80 -0.57 11.31
CA VAL A 61 4.42 -1.70 12.17
C VAL A 61 5.52 -1.94 13.19
#